data_AF-A0A843J7X8-F1
#
_entry.id   AF-A0A843J7X8-F1
#
_cell.length_a   1.000
_cell.length_b   1.000
_cell.length_c   1.000
_cell.angle_alpha   90.00
_cell.angle_beta   90.00
_cell.angle_gamma   90.00
#
_symmetry.space_group_name_H-M   'P 1'
#
loop_
_entity.id
_entity.type
_entity.pdbx_description
1 polymer ?
#
loop_
_entity_poly.entity_id
_entity_poly.type
_entity_poly.pdbx_seq_one_letter_code
_entity_poly.pdbx_strand_id
1 'polypeptide(L)'
;MADDSIYEIDSQEDLNIPSSDVSVSDSFLTSSEPSDVGLGDSETDDGKFSTLQNKIDGLGDEETLYLNNDYANDDLSEGIIISKNIRIEGNGYKLDALNKSRIFTITDSKTVALNNIVFVNGFSADNGGAIYFDSLSNSNFTNLTFINNHAENHGGAIYIEGDCSFNNFTNVNLKNNTALRGGGIYFAANI
;
A
#
# COMPACT_ATOMS: atom_id res chain seq x y z
N MET A 1 -5.65 -14.14 -30.77
CA MET A 1 -5.86 -14.53 -29.35
C MET A 1 -4.67 -13.91 -28.65
N ALA A 2 -4.89 -12.79 -27.97
CA ALA A 2 -3.82 -12.12 -27.25
C ALA A 2 -3.41 -13.01 -26.09
N ASP A 3 -2.10 -13.09 -25.87
CA ASP A 3 -1.46 -13.76 -24.76
C ASP A 3 -1.75 -12.93 -23.51
N ASP A 4 -2.84 -13.23 -22.79
CA ASP A 4 -3.12 -12.67 -21.47
C ASP A 4 -2.09 -13.28 -20.50
N SER A 5 -0.88 -12.74 -20.51
CA SER A 5 0.21 -13.21 -19.66
C SER A 5 -0.08 -12.82 -18.21
N ILE A 6 -0.71 -13.74 -17.47
CA ILE A 6 -0.88 -13.64 -16.02
C ILE A 6 0.50 -13.57 -15.37
N TYR A 7 0.78 -12.49 -14.62
CA TYR A 7 2.02 -12.31 -13.88
C TYR A 7 1.72 -12.37 -12.37
N GLU A 8 2.36 -13.31 -11.67
CA GLU A 8 2.21 -13.54 -10.24
C GLU A 8 3.60 -13.44 -9.57
N ILE A 9 3.66 -12.78 -8.41
CA ILE A 9 4.85 -12.73 -7.56
C ILE A 9 4.46 -13.38 -6.23
N ASP A 10 4.90 -14.61 -6.00
CA ASP A 10 4.59 -15.35 -4.78
C ASP A 10 5.61 -15.08 -3.67
N SER A 11 6.83 -14.73 -4.05
CA SER A 11 7.93 -14.51 -3.11
C SER A 11 8.93 -13.48 -3.61
N GLN A 12 9.80 -13.03 -2.70
CA GLN A 12 10.95 -12.15 -3.01
C GLN A 12 11.85 -12.69 -4.14
N GLU A 13 11.88 -14.01 -4.35
CA GLU A 13 12.73 -14.66 -5.36
C GLU A 13 12.21 -14.49 -6.80
N ASP A 14 10.93 -14.15 -6.97
CA ASP A 14 10.28 -13.96 -8.28
C ASP A 14 10.49 -12.55 -8.85
N LEU A 15 11.01 -11.64 -8.03
CA LEU A 15 11.46 -10.32 -8.46
C LEU A 15 12.91 -10.44 -8.95
N ASN A 16 13.18 -10.06 -10.21
CA ASN A 16 14.55 -10.04 -10.76
C ASN A 16 15.37 -8.89 -10.13
N ILE A 17 15.77 -9.06 -8.87
CA ILE A 17 16.50 -8.08 -8.07
C ILE A 17 18.01 -8.37 -8.20
N PRO A 18 18.82 -7.46 -8.77
CA PRO A 18 20.26 -7.58 -8.72
C PRO A 18 20.72 -7.53 -7.25
N SER A 19 21.47 -8.55 -6.82
CA SER A 19 21.89 -8.80 -5.44
C SER A 19 22.96 -7.82 -4.90
N SER A 20 22.95 -6.54 -5.30
CA SER A 20 24.04 -5.59 -5.01
C SER A 20 23.72 -4.41 -4.09
N ASP A 21 22.49 -4.21 -3.61
CA ASP A 21 22.16 -3.03 -2.78
C ASP A 21 21.86 -3.35 -1.30
N VAL A 22 22.65 -4.25 -0.70
CA VAL A 22 22.83 -4.24 0.76
C VAL A 22 23.97 -3.28 1.08
N SER A 23 23.66 -1.99 1.18
CA SER A 23 24.51 -1.03 1.87
C SER A 23 23.79 -0.57 3.14
N VAL A 24 24.33 -0.99 4.29
CA VAL A 24 23.95 -0.44 5.59
C VAL A 24 24.84 0.79 5.77
N SER A 25 24.32 1.99 5.54
CA SER A 25 24.97 3.22 5.98
C SER A 25 24.21 3.79 7.17
N ASP A 26 24.69 3.43 8.36
CA ASP A 26 24.51 4.26 9.54
C ASP A 26 25.18 5.61 9.28
N SER A 27 24.40 6.69 9.12
CA SER A 27 24.74 8.00 9.70
C SER A 27 23.71 9.09 9.43
N PHE A 28 23.27 9.68 10.54
CA PHE A 28 23.01 11.10 10.78
C PHE A 28 21.61 11.69 10.55
N LEU A 29 20.97 11.95 11.70
CA LEU A 29 19.92 12.94 11.96
C LEU A 29 20.22 14.31 11.34
N THR A 30 19.24 14.87 10.60
CA THR A 30 18.87 16.30 10.74
C THR A 30 17.37 16.44 10.62
N SER A 31 16.73 16.85 11.72
CA SER A 31 15.34 17.29 11.78
C SER A 31 15.16 18.60 11.01
N SER A 32 14.23 18.63 10.06
CA SER A 32 13.60 19.87 9.63
C SER A 32 12.10 19.61 9.54
N GLU A 33 11.38 20.02 10.59
CA GLU A 33 9.92 20.09 10.63
C GLU A 33 9.40 20.92 9.44
N PRO A 34 8.52 20.41 8.58
CA PRO A 34 7.77 21.26 7.67
C PRO A 34 6.68 22.01 8.45
N SER A 35 6.51 23.28 8.11
CA SER A 35 5.60 24.23 8.74
C SER A 35 4.13 23.75 8.73
N ASP A 36 3.58 23.62 9.93
CA ASP A 36 2.18 23.41 10.26
C ASP A 36 1.26 24.44 9.56
N VAL A 37 0.41 23.96 8.65
CA VAL A 37 -0.72 24.71 8.12
C VAL A 37 -1.98 24.16 8.78
N GLY A 38 -2.17 24.54 10.04
CA GLY A 38 -3.34 24.17 10.82
C GLY A 38 -4.63 24.77 10.26
N LEU A 39 -5.56 23.91 9.85
CA LEU A 39 -6.97 24.22 9.71
C LEU A 39 -7.81 23.02 10.20
N GLY A 40 -8.48 23.20 11.34
CA GLY A 40 -9.75 22.53 11.67
C GLY A 40 -9.66 21.21 12.43
N ASP A 41 -9.95 21.28 13.74
CA ASP A 41 -10.07 20.20 14.72
C ASP A 41 -8.90 19.21 14.78
N SER A 42 -8.16 19.28 15.90
CA SER A 42 -7.26 18.21 16.32
C SER A 42 -8.11 16.98 16.65
N GLU A 43 -8.54 16.23 15.64
CA GLU A 43 -8.71 14.79 15.79
C GLU A 43 -7.37 14.30 16.33
N THR A 44 -7.34 14.01 17.63
CA THR A 44 -6.19 13.36 18.24
C THR A 44 -5.91 12.15 17.40
N ASP A 45 -4.72 12.09 16.81
CA ASP A 45 -4.29 10.93 16.05
C ASP A 45 -4.28 9.71 16.98
N ASP A 46 -5.36 8.94 16.92
CA ASP A 46 -5.62 7.84 17.84
C ASP A 46 -5.17 6.50 17.25
N GLY A 47 -4.48 6.53 16.10
CA GLY A 47 -3.95 5.35 15.44
C GLY A 47 -5.05 4.45 14.87
N LYS A 48 -6.18 5.01 14.42
CA LYS A 48 -7.26 4.24 13.80
C LYS A 48 -7.38 4.48 12.30
N PHE A 49 -7.86 3.46 11.60
CA PHE A 49 -8.13 3.55 10.17
C PHE A 49 -9.18 4.62 9.86
N SER A 50 -10.23 4.77 10.67
CA SER A 50 -11.22 5.84 10.49
C SER A 50 -10.61 7.26 10.56
N THR A 51 -9.73 7.52 11.52
CA THR A 51 -9.01 8.80 11.61
C THR A 51 -8.03 8.98 10.46
N LEU A 52 -7.35 7.92 10.01
CA LEU A 52 -6.49 7.98 8.82
C LEU A 52 -7.29 8.26 7.53
N GLN A 53 -8.47 7.66 7.39
CA GLN A 53 -9.40 7.95 6.30
C GLN A 53 -9.78 9.44 6.29
N ASN A 54 -10.16 10.01 7.44
CA ASN A 54 -10.51 11.43 7.54
C ASN A 54 -9.34 12.33 7.11
N LYS A 55 -8.11 11.99 7.49
CA LYS A 55 -6.91 12.72 7.04
C LYS A 55 -6.77 12.68 5.52
N ILE A 56 -6.90 11.50 4.91
CA ILE A 56 -6.84 11.31 3.46
C ILE A 56 -7.96 12.07 2.73
N ASP A 57 -9.17 12.05 3.28
CA ASP A 57 -10.33 12.76 2.74
C ASP A 57 -10.15 14.28 2.77
N GLY A 58 -9.41 14.79 3.75
CA GLY A 58 -9.06 16.21 3.89
C GLY A 58 -7.98 16.70 2.92
N LEU A 59 -7.20 15.80 2.30
CA LEU A 59 -6.11 16.18 1.39
C LEU A 59 -6.63 16.80 0.08
N GLY A 60 -5.86 17.75 -0.43
CA GLY A 60 -5.94 18.20 -1.82
C GLY A 60 -5.29 17.21 -2.80
N ASP A 61 -5.46 17.49 -4.10
CA ASP A 61 -4.78 16.70 -5.14
C ASP A 61 -3.27 16.89 -5.08
N GLU A 62 -2.55 15.79 -5.28
CA GLU A 62 -1.09 15.62 -5.22
C GLU A 62 -0.45 15.95 -3.87
N GLU A 63 -1.25 16.14 -2.82
CA GLU A 63 -0.76 16.44 -1.48
C GLU A 63 -0.11 15.20 -0.84
N THR A 64 0.86 15.45 0.05
CA THR A 64 1.57 14.42 0.80
C THR A 64 1.06 14.32 2.23
N LEU A 65 0.60 13.14 2.60
CA LEU A 65 0.37 12.76 3.99
C LEU A 65 1.61 12.09 4.58
N TYR A 66 2.01 12.52 5.77
CA TYR A 66 3.06 11.87 6.55
C TYR A 66 2.44 11.08 7.69
N LEU A 67 2.68 9.77 7.73
CA LEU A 67 2.30 8.96 8.88
C LEU A 67 3.22 9.29 10.06
N ASN A 68 2.60 9.38 11.23
CA ASN A 68 3.20 9.79 12.50
C ASN A 68 2.81 8.84 13.65
N ASN A 69 2.13 7.73 13.32
CA ASN A 69 1.67 6.72 14.26
C ASN A 69 1.49 5.38 13.53
N ASP A 70 1.46 4.27 14.29
CA ASP A 70 0.87 3.03 13.80
C ASP A 70 -0.65 3.18 13.76
N TYR A 71 -1.28 2.61 12.73
CA TYR A 71 -2.72 2.61 12.56
C TYR A 71 -3.28 1.19 12.56
N ALA A 72 -4.40 0.99 13.24
CA ALA A 72 -5.10 -0.29 13.31
C ALA A 72 -6.57 -0.13 12.89
N ASN A 73 -7.12 -1.19 12.29
CA ASN A 73 -8.52 -1.20 11.89
C ASN A 73 -9.46 -1.23 13.12
N ASP A 74 -10.32 -0.21 13.21
CA ASP A 74 -11.36 0.01 14.20
C ASP A 74 -12.77 -0.36 13.71
N ASP A 75 -12.87 -1.48 12.97
CA ASP A 75 -14.06 -2.02 12.31
C ASP A 75 -14.51 -1.27 11.04
N LEU A 76 -13.58 -0.59 10.37
CA LEU A 76 -13.78 -0.04 9.03
C LEU A 76 -13.77 -1.18 8.00
N SER A 77 -14.96 -1.62 7.56
CA SER A 77 -15.16 -2.86 6.79
C SER A 77 -14.48 -2.89 5.43
N GLU A 78 -14.39 -1.74 4.75
CA GLU A 78 -13.76 -1.63 3.42
C GLU A 78 -12.27 -1.29 3.50
N GLY A 79 -11.74 -1.11 4.72
CA GLY A 79 -10.45 -0.48 4.92
C GLY A 79 -10.47 0.99 4.51
N ILE A 80 -9.30 1.53 4.21
CA ILE A 80 -9.12 2.92 3.81
C ILE A 80 -9.23 3.03 2.29
N ILE A 81 -10.08 3.95 1.82
CA ILE A 81 -10.32 4.23 0.41
C ILE A 81 -9.47 5.43 -0.02
N ILE A 82 -8.74 5.29 -1.13
CA ILE A 82 -7.99 6.35 -1.78
C ILE A 82 -8.56 6.55 -3.18
N SER A 83 -9.24 7.68 -3.40
CA SER A 83 -9.87 8.06 -4.68
C SER A 83 -9.25 9.33 -5.28
N LYS A 84 -8.09 9.74 -4.78
CA LYS A 84 -7.37 10.96 -5.18
C LYS A 84 -5.92 10.67 -5.53
N ASN A 85 -5.30 11.58 -6.28
CA ASN A 85 -3.86 11.54 -6.50
C ASN A 85 -3.18 12.06 -5.23
N ILE A 86 -2.48 11.21 -4.49
CA ILE A 86 -1.81 11.60 -3.24
C ILE A 86 -0.48 10.88 -3.06
N ARG A 87 0.34 11.42 -2.16
CA ARG A 87 1.52 10.74 -1.61
C ARG A 87 1.30 10.37 -0.16
N ILE A 88 1.76 9.18 0.23
CA ILE A 88 1.81 8.77 1.63
C ILE A 88 3.24 8.38 1.98
N GLU A 89 3.85 9.17 2.86
CA GLU A 89 5.15 8.91 3.48
C GLU A 89 4.93 8.20 4.81
N GLY A 90 5.17 6.90 4.81
CA GLY A 90 4.86 6.02 5.94
C GLY A 90 5.81 6.12 7.12
N ASN A 91 7.02 6.66 6.94
CA ASN A 91 8.04 6.76 8.00
C ASN A 91 8.34 5.45 8.75
N GLY A 92 8.04 4.30 8.15
CA GLY A 92 8.21 2.97 8.74
C GLY A 92 7.05 2.52 9.63
N TYR A 93 5.99 3.31 9.75
CA TYR A 93 4.82 2.97 10.56
C TYR A 93 3.97 1.85 9.93
N LYS A 94 3.25 1.15 10.80
CA LYS A 94 2.40 0.01 10.47
C LYS A 94 0.97 0.43 10.20
N LEU A 95 0.36 -0.18 9.19
CA LEU A 95 -1.08 -0.25 8.98
C LEU A 95 -1.52 -1.70 9.21
N ASP A 96 -2.30 -1.96 10.27
CA ASP A 96 -2.74 -3.30 10.68
C ASP A 96 -4.25 -3.46 10.53
N ALA A 97 -4.68 -4.24 9.55
CA ALA A 97 -6.11 -4.46 9.35
C ALA A 97 -6.72 -5.47 10.34
N LEU A 98 -5.91 -6.10 11.21
CA LEU A 98 -6.36 -7.07 12.22
C LEU A 98 -7.19 -8.23 11.64
N ASN A 99 -6.96 -8.58 10.37
CA ASN A 99 -7.72 -9.55 9.57
C ASN A 99 -9.20 -9.19 9.37
N LYS A 100 -9.56 -7.90 9.44
CA LYS A 100 -10.95 -7.43 9.34
C LYS A 100 -11.33 -6.88 7.97
N SER A 101 -10.36 -6.40 7.18
CA SER A 101 -10.60 -5.77 5.89
C SER A 101 -9.31 -5.72 5.05
N ARG A 102 -9.44 -5.24 3.81
CA ARG A 102 -8.28 -4.67 3.10
C ARG A 102 -7.70 -3.50 3.88
N ILE A 103 -6.44 -3.16 3.66
CA ILE A 103 -5.86 -1.93 4.21
C ILE A 103 -6.18 -0.77 3.29
N PHE A 104 -5.83 -0.86 2.01
CA PHE A 104 -6.15 0.15 0.99
C PHE A 104 -7.01 -0.41 -0.13
N THR A 105 -8.04 0.36 -0.49
CA THR A 105 -8.77 0.21 -1.75
C THR A 105 -8.55 1.48 -2.57
N ILE A 106 -7.89 1.35 -3.71
CA ILE A 106 -7.47 2.47 -4.55
C ILE A 106 -8.31 2.45 -5.82
N THR A 107 -9.11 3.51 -6.02
CA THR A 107 -10.11 3.60 -7.09
C THR A 107 -9.88 4.80 -8.00
N ASP A 108 -10.51 4.77 -9.17
CA ASP A 108 -10.61 5.84 -10.16
C ASP A 108 -9.30 6.22 -10.87
N SER A 109 -8.45 5.23 -11.19
CA SER A 109 -7.23 5.38 -12.02
C SER A 109 -6.33 6.53 -11.57
N LYS A 110 -5.79 6.42 -10.35
CA LYS A 110 -5.02 7.51 -9.72
C LYS A 110 -3.52 7.29 -9.76
N THR A 111 -2.80 8.41 -9.74
CA THR A 111 -1.38 8.44 -9.42
C THR A 111 -1.24 8.44 -7.91
N VAL A 112 -0.91 7.29 -7.34
CA VAL A 112 -0.65 7.14 -5.91
C VAL A 112 0.83 6.83 -5.70
N ALA A 113 1.46 7.47 -4.73
CA ALA A 113 2.79 7.08 -4.32
C ALA A 113 2.82 6.72 -2.83
N LEU A 114 3.28 5.51 -2.54
CA LEU A 114 3.36 4.93 -1.20
C LEU A 114 4.83 4.64 -0.90
N ASN A 115 5.32 5.18 0.21
CA ASN A 115 6.72 5.09 0.57
C ASN A 115 6.89 4.66 2.03
N ASN A 116 7.74 3.66 2.30
CA ASN A 116 8.15 3.29 3.65
C ASN A 116 6.98 2.96 4.61
N ILE A 117 6.08 2.07 4.19
CA ILE A 117 4.90 1.63 4.98
C ILE A 117 4.97 0.12 5.22
N VAL A 118 4.54 -0.32 6.41
CA VAL A 118 4.38 -1.74 6.73
C VAL A 118 2.89 -2.11 6.78
N PHE A 119 2.45 -2.95 5.86
CA PHE A 119 1.08 -3.46 5.72
C PHE A 119 0.95 -4.83 6.38
N VAL A 120 0.07 -4.98 7.36
CA VAL A 120 -0.02 -6.19 8.18
C VAL A 120 -1.45 -6.69 8.35
N ASN A 121 -1.64 -8.01 8.28
CA ASN A 121 -2.91 -8.69 8.56
C ASN A 121 -4.10 -8.13 7.73
N GLY A 122 -3.85 -7.69 6.50
CA GLY A 122 -4.88 -7.42 5.51
C GLY A 122 -5.68 -8.68 5.19
N PHE A 123 -7.01 -8.56 5.08
CA PHE A 123 -7.89 -9.67 4.73
C PHE A 123 -8.94 -9.25 3.69
N SER A 124 -9.10 -10.07 2.66
CA SER A 124 -10.16 -9.92 1.66
C SER A 124 -10.78 -11.27 1.37
N ALA A 125 -12.11 -11.37 1.42
CA ALA A 125 -12.83 -12.56 0.97
C ALA A 125 -12.81 -12.71 -0.57
N ASP A 126 -12.26 -11.72 -1.28
CA ASP A 126 -12.11 -11.72 -2.73
C ASP A 126 -10.62 -11.62 -3.11
N ASN A 127 -10.19 -10.47 -3.63
CA ASN A 127 -8.82 -10.21 -4.08
C ASN A 127 -8.15 -9.13 -3.24
N GLY A 128 -6.81 -9.11 -3.22
CA GLY A 128 -6.00 -8.04 -2.64
C GLY A 128 -6.13 -7.95 -1.13
N GLY A 129 -5.40 -8.78 -0.38
CA GLY A 129 -5.55 -8.84 1.08
C GLY A 129 -5.15 -7.54 1.77
N ALA A 130 -4.04 -6.93 1.35
CA ALA A 130 -3.63 -5.61 1.84
C ALA A 130 -4.15 -4.48 0.95
N ILE A 131 -3.87 -4.56 -0.35
CA ILE A 131 -4.16 -3.48 -1.30
C ILE A 131 -4.89 -4.03 -2.52
N TYR A 132 -5.98 -3.35 -2.86
CA TYR A 132 -6.67 -3.49 -4.13
C TYR A 132 -6.48 -2.24 -4.98
N PHE A 133 -6.09 -2.41 -6.23
CA PHE A 133 -6.11 -1.35 -7.25
C PHE A 133 -7.13 -1.69 -8.32
N ASP A 134 -8.06 -0.78 -8.62
CA ASP A 134 -8.98 -0.95 -9.76
C ASP A 134 -8.27 -0.76 -11.11
N SER A 135 -7.21 0.03 -11.11
CA SER A 135 -6.37 0.44 -12.21
C SER A 135 -5.22 1.23 -11.62
N LEU A 136 -4.07 1.21 -12.29
CA LEU A 136 -2.86 1.78 -11.74
C LEU A 136 -2.02 2.40 -12.85
N SER A 137 -1.76 3.71 -12.75
CA SER A 137 -0.88 4.38 -13.71
C SER A 137 0.05 5.38 -13.04
N ASN A 138 1.26 5.50 -13.59
CA ASN A 138 2.29 6.46 -13.18
C ASN A 138 2.59 6.48 -11.67
N SER A 139 2.38 5.36 -10.98
CA SER A 139 2.43 5.25 -9.53
C SER A 139 3.77 4.69 -9.04
N ASN A 140 4.19 5.08 -7.84
CA ASN A 140 5.48 4.68 -7.26
C ASN A 140 5.30 4.03 -5.89
N PHE A 141 5.80 2.82 -5.73
CA PHE A 141 5.71 2.02 -4.52
C PHE A 141 7.12 1.67 -4.07
N THR A 142 7.58 2.32 -3.00
CA THR A 142 8.98 2.21 -2.55
C THR A 142 9.08 1.79 -1.09
N ASN A 143 9.98 0.86 -0.78
CA ASN A 143 10.26 0.43 0.59
C ASN A 143 9.01 -0.06 1.33
N LEU A 144 8.18 -0.87 0.66
CA LEU A 144 6.94 -1.38 1.27
C LEU A 144 7.16 -2.78 1.82
N THR A 145 6.58 -3.06 2.98
CA THR A 145 6.60 -4.42 3.54
C THR A 145 5.19 -4.91 3.78
N PHE A 146 4.86 -6.10 3.26
CA PHE A 146 3.56 -6.76 3.39
C PHE A 146 3.73 -8.05 4.19
N ILE A 147 3.08 -8.15 5.35
CA ILE A 147 3.22 -9.25 6.30
C ILE A 147 1.87 -9.88 6.62
N ASN A 148 1.75 -11.19 6.44
CA ASN A 148 0.57 -11.98 6.82
C ASN A 148 -0.74 -11.45 6.21
N ASN A 149 -0.71 -10.91 4.99
CA ASN A 149 -1.93 -10.50 4.30
C ASN A 149 -2.55 -11.69 3.56
N HIS A 150 -3.87 -11.74 3.52
CA HIS A 150 -4.62 -12.86 2.96
C HIS A 150 -5.75 -12.39 2.04
N ALA A 151 -5.83 -12.99 0.87
CA ALA A 151 -7.00 -12.91 0.00
C ALA A 151 -7.48 -14.33 -0.32
N GLU A 152 -8.79 -14.57 -0.36
CA GLU A 152 -9.28 -15.93 -0.69
C GLU A 152 -8.99 -16.30 -2.16
N ASN A 153 -9.01 -15.34 -3.09
CA ASN A 153 -8.89 -15.61 -4.54
C ASN A 153 -7.52 -15.22 -5.12
N HIS A 154 -7.19 -13.93 -5.22
CA HIS A 154 -5.98 -13.47 -5.91
C HIS A 154 -5.24 -12.37 -5.15
N GLY A 155 -3.91 -12.39 -5.17
CA GLY A 155 -3.09 -11.29 -4.66
C GLY A 155 -3.16 -11.20 -3.14
N GLY A 156 -2.51 -12.14 -2.43
CA GLY A 156 -2.59 -12.21 -0.97
C GLY A 156 -2.17 -10.92 -0.28
N ALA A 157 -1.19 -10.20 -0.83
CA ALA A 157 -0.91 -8.82 -0.46
C ALA A 157 -1.59 -7.82 -1.41
N ILE A 158 -1.25 -7.87 -2.70
CA ILE A 158 -1.67 -6.86 -3.67
C ILE A 158 -2.41 -7.52 -4.83
N TYR A 159 -3.56 -6.97 -5.17
CA TYR A 159 -4.23 -7.28 -6.43
C TYR A 159 -4.37 -6.01 -7.27
N ILE A 160 -3.99 -6.10 -8.53
CA ILE A 160 -4.11 -5.01 -9.50
C ILE A 160 -5.04 -5.46 -10.63
N GLU A 161 -6.17 -4.76 -10.73
CA GLU A 161 -7.12 -4.85 -11.84
C GLU A 161 -6.83 -3.77 -12.89
N GLY A 162 -7.43 -3.90 -14.07
CA GLY A 162 -7.51 -2.83 -15.06
C GLY A 162 -6.21 -2.58 -15.80
N ASP A 163 -5.98 -1.34 -16.22
CA ASP A 163 -4.73 -0.96 -16.88
C ASP A 163 -3.62 -0.78 -15.84
N CYS A 164 -2.45 -1.38 -16.08
CA CYS A 164 -1.26 -1.23 -15.24
C CYS A 164 -0.09 -0.72 -16.09
N SER A 165 0.06 0.60 -16.19
CA SER A 165 1.13 1.20 -17.01
C SER A 165 2.02 2.16 -16.23
N PHE A 166 3.32 2.13 -16.52
CA PHE A 166 4.32 3.05 -15.96
C PHE A 166 4.39 3.05 -14.42
N ASN A 167 4.19 1.90 -13.78
CA ASN A 167 4.26 1.76 -12.33
C ASN A 167 5.62 1.20 -11.92
N ASN A 168 6.16 1.72 -10.83
CA ASN A 168 7.42 1.24 -10.28
C ASN A 168 7.21 0.66 -8.88
N PHE A 169 7.64 -0.59 -8.71
CA PHE A 169 7.74 -1.26 -7.42
C PHE A 169 9.22 -1.46 -7.09
N THR A 170 9.71 -0.75 -6.09
CA THR A 170 11.13 -0.78 -5.68
C THR A 170 11.23 -1.16 -4.21
N ASN A 171 12.08 -2.14 -3.89
CA ASN A 171 12.31 -2.64 -2.53
C ASN A 171 10.98 -3.01 -1.81
N VAL A 172 10.21 -3.89 -2.45
CA VAL A 172 8.95 -4.41 -1.89
C VAL A 172 9.21 -5.77 -1.26
N ASN A 173 8.78 -5.93 -0.01
CA ASN A 173 9.03 -7.12 0.79
C ASN A 173 7.74 -7.87 1.11
N LEU A 174 7.62 -9.10 0.63
CA LEU A 174 6.46 -9.95 0.79
C LEU A 174 6.79 -11.08 1.77
N LYS A 175 6.08 -11.14 2.90
CA LYS A 175 6.29 -12.14 3.96
C LYS A 175 4.97 -12.79 4.36
N ASN A 176 4.88 -14.11 4.18
CA ASN A 176 3.73 -14.93 4.59
C ASN A 176 2.37 -14.43 4.05
N ASN A 177 2.37 -13.79 2.88
CA ASN A 177 1.13 -13.42 2.22
C ASN A 177 0.56 -14.64 1.51
N THR A 178 -0.77 -14.79 1.48
CA THR A 178 -1.41 -16.01 0.97
C THR A 178 -2.66 -15.69 0.16
N ALA A 179 -2.84 -16.41 -0.95
CA ALA A 179 -4.06 -16.45 -1.73
C ALA A 179 -4.14 -17.75 -2.54
N LEU A 180 -5.31 -18.03 -3.15
CA LEU A 180 -5.44 -19.16 -4.07
C LEU A 180 -4.50 -19.03 -5.29
N ARG A 181 -4.26 -17.80 -5.75
CA ARG A 181 -3.29 -17.45 -6.81
C ARG A 181 -2.59 -16.12 -6.48
N GLY A 182 -1.30 -16.00 -6.81
CA GLY A 182 -0.50 -14.83 -6.47
C GLY A 182 -0.47 -14.58 -4.96
N GLY A 183 0.20 -15.45 -4.21
CA GLY A 183 0.31 -15.37 -2.74
C GLY A 183 0.81 -14.00 -2.27
N GLY A 184 1.69 -13.36 -3.03
CA GLY A 184 2.09 -11.98 -2.83
C GLY A 184 1.28 -11.00 -3.68
N ILE A 185 1.64 -10.88 -4.95
CA ILE A 185 1.06 -9.91 -5.89
C ILE A 185 0.44 -10.67 -7.07
N TYR A 186 -0.75 -10.25 -7.47
CA TYR A 186 -1.42 -10.73 -8.67
C TYR A 186 -1.77 -9.56 -9.59
N PHE A 187 -1.35 -9.64 -10.85
CA PHE A 187 -1.74 -8.71 -11.90
C PHE A 187 -2.82 -9.34 -12.77
N ALA A 188 -4.05 -8.85 -12.63
CA ALA A 188 -5.15 -9.15 -13.56
C ALA A 188 -5.18 -8.19 -14.77
N ALA A 189 -4.24 -7.25 -14.78
CA ALA A 189 -4.09 -6.22 -15.77
C ALA A 189 -3.40 -6.70 -17.05
N ASN A 190 -3.72 -6.06 -18.17
CA ASN A 190 -2.84 -6.09 -19.34
C ASN A 190 -1.62 -5.23 -19.00
N ILE A 191 -0.43 -5.83 -19.03
CA ILE A 191 0.86 -5.18 -18.75
C ILE A 191 1.46 -4.63 -20.06
#